data_AF-A4E789-F1
#
_entry.id   AF-A4E789-F1
#
_cell.length_a   1.000
_cell.length_b   1.000
_cell.length_c   1.000
_cell.angle_alpha   90.00
_cell.angle_beta   90.00
_cell.angle_gamma   90.00
#
_symmetry.space_group_name_H-M   'P 1'
#
loop_
_entity.id
_entity.type
_entity.pdbx_description
1 polymer ?
#
loop_
_entity_poly.entity_id
_entity_poly.type
_entity_poly.pdbx_seq_one_letter_code
_entity_poly.pdbx_strand_id
1 'polypeptide(L)'
;MVVKSERTGERPETVEIAGADVWLRRGISEGEREERGGEGGSVKVKVFTYEELHFTDPTGELTVEGAKADFDTVWTAHEADGMSMEEQIASLQQQVADSQAALLELGDIVGGE
;
A
#
# COMPACT_ATOMS: atom_id res chain seq x y z
N MET A 1 0.27 3.26 -5.17
CA MET A 1 0.62 3.93 -3.89
C MET A 1 -0.36 3.50 -2.81
N VAL A 2 0.13 3.13 -1.63
CA VAL A 2 -0.73 2.81 -0.48
C VAL A 2 -1.09 4.10 0.26
N VAL A 3 -2.38 4.30 0.51
CA VAL A 3 -2.92 5.45 1.23
C VAL A 3 -3.72 4.99 2.44
N LYS A 4 -3.70 5.78 3.52
CA LYS A 4 -4.59 5.55 4.67
C LYS A 4 -5.92 6.24 4.42
N SER A 5 -6.97 5.44 4.32
CA SER A 5 -8.32 5.88 4.01
C SER A 5 -9.28 5.67 5.20
N GLU A 6 -10.29 6.52 5.28
CA GLU A 6 -11.36 6.46 6.27
C GLU A 6 -12.71 6.51 5.54
N ARG A 7 -13.64 5.63 5.89
CA ARG A 7 -14.99 5.60 5.33
C ARG A 7 -16.04 5.52 6.43
N THR A 8 -17.03 6.40 6.37
CA THR A 8 -18.19 6.37 7.27
C THR A 8 -19.31 5.51 6.69
N GLY A 9 -20.15 4.94 7.57
CA GLY A 9 -21.36 4.24 7.16
C GLY A 9 -21.16 2.73 6.97
N GLU A 10 -21.14 2.26 5.72
CA GLU A 10 -21.06 0.84 5.40
C GLU A 10 -19.61 0.35 5.32
N ARG A 11 -19.37 -0.86 5.84
CA ARG A 11 -18.05 -1.50 5.80
C ARG A 11 -17.57 -1.65 4.34
N PRO A 12 -16.38 -1.15 3.99
CA PRO A 12 -15.83 -1.31 2.66
C PRO A 12 -15.44 -2.77 2.38
N GLU A 13 -15.47 -3.15 1.11
CA GLU A 13 -14.96 -4.45 0.66
C GLU A 13 -13.43 -4.46 0.59
N THR A 14 -12.83 -5.61 0.92
CA THR A 14 -11.38 -5.85 0.83
C THR A 14 -10.84 -5.72 -0.59
N VAL A 15 -11.66 -6.05 -1.59
CA VAL A 15 -11.31 -5.93 -3.01
C VAL A 15 -12.52 -5.40 -3.75
N GLU A 16 -12.32 -4.38 -4.57
CA GLU A 16 -13.33 -3.78 -5.44
C GLU A 16 -12.70 -3.56 -6.82
N ILE A 17 -13.41 -3.93 -7.88
CA ILE A 17 -12.97 -3.76 -9.26
C ILE A 17 -14.08 -3.06 -10.03
N ALA A 18 -13.78 -1.91 -10.62
CA ALA A 18 -14.71 -1.16 -11.47
C ALA A 18 -14.05 -0.89 -12.83
N GLY A 19 -14.41 -1.70 -13.82
CA GLY A 19 -13.75 -1.65 -15.13
C GLY A 19 -12.30 -2.10 -15.01
N ALA A 20 -11.37 -1.19 -15.34
CA ALA A 20 -9.93 -1.43 -15.21
C ALA A 20 -9.37 -0.97 -13.85
N ASP A 21 -10.13 -0.23 -13.07
CA ASP A 21 -9.68 0.26 -11.77
C ASP A 21 -9.86 -0.80 -10.69
N VAL A 22 -8.81 -1.04 -9.92
CA VAL A 22 -8.75 -2.04 -8.87
C VAL A 22 -8.39 -1.37 -7.55
N TRP A 23 -9.22 -1.58 -6.53
CA TRP A 23 -8.97 -1.16 -5.15
C TRP A 23 -8.79 -2.37 -4.25
N LEU A 24 -7.63 -2.45 -3.61
CA LEU A 24 -7.33 -3.39 -2.54
C LEU A 24 -7.34 -2.65 -1.22
N ARG A 25 -7.94 -3.25 -0.18
CA ARG A 25 -8.06 -2.65 1.14
C ARG A 25 -7.62 -3.63 2.22
N ARG A 26 -6.63 -3.25 3.02
CA ARG A 26 -6.07 -4.06 4.11
C ARG A 26 -6.31 -3.41 5.46
N GLY A 27 -6.38 -4.23 6.50
CA GLY A 27 -6.39 -3.75 7.89
C GLY A 27 -7.67 -3.02 8.29
N ILE A 28 -8.80 -3.30 7.63
CA ILE A 28 -10.09 -2.66 7.88
C ILE A 28 -10.47 -2.80 9.36
N SER A 29 -10.43 -1.67 10.07
CA SER A 29 -10.73 -1.55 11.48
C SER A 29 -12.02 -0.74 11.66
N GLU A 30 -12.95 -1.27 12.44
CA GLU A 30 -14.21 -0.58 12.79
C GLU A 30 -13.99 0.30 14.03
N GLY A 31 -14.53 1.51 13.98
CA GLY A 31 -14.63 2.44 15.08
C GLY A 31 -15.97 3.18 15.05
N GLU A 32 -16.18 4.01 16.06
CA GLU A 32 -17.37 4.87 16.18
C GLU A 32 -16.92 6.32 16.38
N ARG A 33 -17.55 7.25 15.67
CA ARG A 33 -17.34 8.70 15.84
C ARG A 33 -18.67 9.34 16.16
N GLU A 34 -18.68 10.27 17.11
CA GLU A 34 -19.81 11.15 17.33
C GLU A 34 -19.76 12.31 16.33
N GLU A 35 -20.73 12.36 15.42
CA GLU A 35 -20.92 13.45 14.47
C GLU A 35 -22.02 14.40 14.96
N ARG A 36 -21.93 15.68 14.58
CA ARG A 36 -22.93 16.66 14.96
C ARG A 36 -24.20 16.46 14.13
N GLY A 37 -25.27 16.02 14.77
CA GLY A 37 -26.60 15.89 14.16
C GLY A 37 -27.29 17.24 13.97
N GLY A 38 -28.22 17.29 13.01
CA GLY A 38 -28.90 18.52 12.57
C GLY A 38 -29.72 19.26 13.63
N GLU A 39 -30.06 18.63 14.76
CA GLU A 39 -30.88 19.21 15.84
C GLU A 39 -30.14 19.22 17.19
N GLY A 40 -28.86 19.62 17.19
CA GLY A 40 -28.11 19.86 18.43
C GLY A 40 -27.69 18.62 19.24
N GLY A 41 -28.04 17.41 18.79
CA GLY A 41 -27.56 16.15 19.35
C GLY A 41 -26.33 15.58 18.62
N SER A 42 -25.53 14.76 19.29
CA SER A 42 -24.52 13.92 18.65
C SER A 42 -25.15 12.62 18.14
N VAL A 43 -24.76 12.18 16.95
CA VAL A 43 -25.11 10.85 16.41
C VAL A 43 -23.85 10.01 16.33
N LYS A 44 -23.92 8.76 16.77
CA LYS A 44 -22.81 7.82 16.59
C LYS A 44 -22.84 7.28 15.16
N VAL A 45 -21.79 7.56 14.41
CA VAL A 45 -21.56 6.97 13.08
C VAL A 45 -20.47 5.92 13.17
N LYS A 46 -20.63 4.86 12.39
CA LYS A 46 -19.57 3.88 12.19
C LYS A 46 -18.51 4.46 11.26
N VAL A 47 -17.26 4.29 11.63
CA VAL A 47 -16.08 4.73 10.89
C VAL A 47 -15.19 3.51 10.64
N PHE A 48 -14.75 3.33 9.41
CA PHE A 48 -13.83 2.27 9.03
C PHE A 48 -12.52 2.89 8.58
N THR A 49 -11.42 2.53 9.23
CA THR A 49 -10.06 2.94 8.83
C THR A 49 -9.35 1.76 8.19
N TYR A 50 -8.64 2.01 7.09
CA TYR A 50 -7.96 0.97 6.32
C TYR A 50 -6.82 1.53 5.48
N GLU A 51 -5.92 0.65 5.08
CA GLU A 51 -4.93 0.94 4.04
C GLU A 51 -5.56 0.58 2.70
N GLU A 52 -5.45 1.47 1.73
CA GLU A 52 -6.01 1.32 0.40
C GLU A 52 -4.91 1.43 -0.65
N LEU A 53 -4.93 0.52 -1.60
CA LEU A 53 -4.04 0.49 -2.74
C LEU A 53 -4.92 0.52 -3.98
N HIS A 54 -4.73 1.54 -4.82
CA HIS A 54 -5.41 1.70 -6.09
C HIS A 54 -4.42 1.58 -7.24
N PHE A 55 -4.78 0.80 -8.25
CA PHE A 55 -4.06 0.63 -9.51
C PHE A 55 -5.02 0.32 -10.65
N THR A 56 -4.51 0.41 -11.88
CA THR A 56 -5.27 0.09 -13.08
C THR A 56 -4.75 -1.22 -13.67
N ASP A 57 -5.63 -2.21 -13.85
CA ASP A 57 -5.37 -3.43 -14.59
C ASP A 57 -5.89 -3.27 -16.04
N PRO A 58 -5.03 -2.93 -17.02
CA PRO A 58 -5.45 -2.72 -18.40
C PRO A 58 -5.83 -4.02 -19.11
N THR A 59 -5.45 -5.20 -18.59
CA THR A 59 -5.81 -6.48 -19.22
C THR A 59 -7.20 -6.95 -18.83
N GLY A 60 -7.70 -6.52 -17.65
CA GLY A 60 -8.99 -6.93 -17.12
C GLY A 60 -9.05 -8.42 -16.76
N GLU A 61 -7.89 -9.07 -16.64
CA GLU A 61 -7.77 -10.48 -16.27
C GLU A 61 -7.94 -10.68 -14.76
N LEU A 62 -7.67 -9.64 -13.97
CA LEU A 62 -7.82 -9.69 -12.54
C LEU A 62 -9.31 -9.67 -12.16
N THR A 63 -9.75 -10.73 -11.47
CA THR A 63 -11.11 -10.81 -10.94
C THR A 63 -11.12 -10.55 -9.44
N VAL A 64 -12.27 -10.14 -8.90
CA VAL A 64 -12.43 -9.92 -7.44
C VAL A 64 -12.07 -11.18 -6.66
N GLU A 65 -12.45 -12.36 -7.15
CA GLU A 65 -12.14 -13.63 -6.49
C GLU A 65 -10.64 -13.96 -6.55
N GLY A 66 -10.00 -13.78 -7.72
CA GLY A 66 -8.56 -14.01 -7.87
C GLY A 66 -7.73 -13.05 -7.01
N ALA A 67 -8.07 -11.77 -7.02
CA ALA A 67 -7.44 -10.77 -6.16
C ALA A 67 -7.68 -11.02 -4.65
N LYS A 68 -8.83 -11.60 -4.27
CA LYS A 68 -9.08 -12.02 -2.87
C LYS A 68 -8.25 -13.28 -2.52
N ALA A 69 -8.09 -14.22 -3.44
CA ALA A 69 -7.33 -15.45 -3.23
C ALA A 69 -5.83 -15.17 -3.07
N ASP A 70 -5.27 -14.31 -3.90
CA ASP A 70 -3.84 -13.97 -3.95
C ASP A 70 -3.56 -12.56 -3.42
N PHE A 71 -4.36 -12.09 -2.45
CA PHE A 71 -4.37 -10.70 -1.99
C PHE A 71 -2.99 -10.15 -1.61
N ASP A 72 -2.23 -10.89 -0.80
CA ASP A 72 -0.91 -10.46 -0.33
C ASP A 72 0.07 -10.28 -1.49
N THR A 73 0.01 -11.19 -2.48
CA THR A 73 0.87 -11.14 -3.66
C THR A 73 0.54 -9.95 -4.54
N VAL A 74 -0.74 -9.72 -4.83
CA VAL A 74 -1.19 -8.57 -5.65
C VAL A 74 -0.88 -7.25 -4.93
N TRP A 75 -1.08 -7.20 -3.62
CA TRP A 75 -0.75 -6.04 -2.80
C TRP A 75 0.74 -5.70 -2.87
N THR A 76 1.62 -6.66 -2.57
CA THR A 76 3.07 -6.43 -2.58
C THR A 76 3.58 -6.02 -3.96
N ALA A 77 3.02 -6.59 -5.04
CA ALA A 77 3.39 -6.23 -6.40
C ALA A 77 3.13 -4.74 -6.68
N HIS A 78 1.96 -4.24 -6.30
CA HIS A 78 1.53 -2.87 -6.63
C HIS A 78 1.79 -1.83 -5.53
N GLU A 79 2.22 -2.26 -4.34
CA GLU A 79 2.72 -1.36 -3.30
C GLU A 79 3.98 -0.63 -3.82
N ALA A 80 4.85 -1.37 -4.52
CA ALA A 80 6.06 -0.86 -5.14
C ALA A 80 5.82 0.00 -6.40
N ASP A 81 4.73 -0.23 -7.14
CA ASP A 81 4.31 0.65 -8.26
C ASP A 81 4.04 2.08 -7.80
N GLY A 82 3.74 2.28 -6.51
CA GLY A 82 3.58 3.60 -5.90
C GLY A 82 4.87 4.35 -5.58
N MET A 83 6.02 3.67 -5.58
CA MET A 83 7.31 4.36 -5.45
C MET A 83 7.61 5.05 -6.78
N SER A 84 7.73 6.38 -6.74
CA SER A 84 8.20 7.13 -7.91
C SER A 84 9.54 6.55 -8.37
N MET A 85 9.80 6.52 -9.67
CA MET A 85 11.05 6.02 -10.27
C MET A 85 12.29 6.58 -9.56
N GLU A 86 12.20 7.82 -9.05
CA GLU A 86 13.21 8.51 -8.27
C GLU A 86 13.53 7.84 -6.93
N GLU A 87 12.52 7.34 -6.20
CA GLU A 87 12.72 6.63 -4.93
C GLU A 87 13.32 5.24 -5.17
N GLN A 88 12.91 4.56 -6.24
CA GLN A 88 13.52 3.28 -6.64
C GLN A 88 15.01 3.45 -7.01
N ILE A 89 15.35 4.52 -7.75
CA ILE A 89 16.74 4.85 -8.09
C ILE A 89 17.54 5.18 -6.83
N ALA A 90 16.97 5.92 -5.88
CA ALA A 90 17.64 6.25 -4.61
C ALA A 90 17.94 4.99 -3.77
N SER A 91 16.99 4.05 -3.67
CA SER A 91 17.21 2.76 -3.00
C SER A 91 18.29 1.91 -3.69
N LEU A 92 18.29 1.86 -5.03
CA LEU A 92 19.36 1.17 -5.78
C LEU A 92 20.73 1.82 -5.56
N GLN A 93 20.81 3.15 -5.57
CA GLN A 93 22.06 3.87 -5.32
C GLN A 93 22.60 3.62 -3.92
N GLN A 94 21.73 3.54 -2.91
CA GLN A 94 22.13 3.21 -1.54
C GLN A 94 22.66 1.78 -1.44
N GLN A 95 22.01 0.81 -2.09
CA GLN A 95 22.48 -0.58 -2.12
C GLN A 95 23.83 -0.73 -2.83
N VAL A 96 24.06 0.03 -3.90
CA VAL A 96 25.36 0.08 -4.60
C VAL A 96 26.44 0.73 -3.73
N ALA A 97 26.11 1.79 -2.99
CA ALA A 97 27.05 2.44 -2.06
C ALA A 97 27.46 1.49 -0.92
N ASP A 98 26.50 0.78 -0.33
CA ASP A 98 26.75 -0.21 0.72
C ASP A 98 27.63 -1.38 0.22
N SER A 99 27.33 -1.89 -0.97
CA SER A 99 28.13 -2.95 -1.61
C SER A 99 29.56 -2.49 -1.93
N GLN A 100 29.76 -1.23 -2.31
CA GLN A 100 31.09 -0.65 -2.55
C GLN A 100 31.87 -0.43 -1.25
N ALA A 101 31.20 -0.04 -0.17
CA ALA A 101 31.83 0.08 1.15
C ALA A 101 32.32 -1.27 1.67
N ALA A 102 31.49 -2.31 1.55
CA ALA A 102 31.89 -3.68 1.89
C ALA A 102 33.06 -4.20 1.03
N LEU A 103 33.11 -3.84 -0.26
CA LEU A 103 34.21 -4.25 -1.14
C LEU A 103 35.54 -3.53 -0.79
N LEU A 104 35.47 -2.28 -0.36
CA LEU A 104 36.64 -1.49 0.04
C LEU A 104 37.26 -2.03 1.36
N GLU A 105 36.43 -2.49 2.29
CA GLU A 105 36.89 -3.13 3.54
C GLU A 105 37.62 -4.46 3.28
N LEU A 106 37.20 -5.24 2.27
CA LEU A 106 37.93 -6.43 1.84
C LEU A 106 39.24 -6.11 1.09
N GLY A 107 39.31 -4.95 0.41
CA GLY A 107 40.51 -4.48 -0.28
C GLY A 107 41.63 -4.05 0.68
N ASP A 108 41.29 -3.48 1.83
CA ASP A 108 42.25 -3.05 2.86
C ASP A 108 42.97 -4.26 3.53
N ILE A 109 42.33 -5.43 3.54
CA ILE A 109 42.88 -6.66 4.11
C ILE A 109 43.87 -7.39 3.18
N VAL A 110 43.84 -7.14 1.86
CA VAL A 110 44.70 -7.79 0.85
C VAL A 110 45.89 -6.91 0.42
N GLY A 111 45.84 -5.59 0.66
CA GLY A 111 46.85 -4.63 0.17
C GLY A 111 48.04 -4.36 1.11
N GLY A 112 48.20 -5.11 2.20
CA GLY A 112 49.24 -4.89 3.21
C GLY A 112 50.45 -5.81 3.08
N GLU A 113 51.25 -5.66 2.02
CA GLU A 113 52.64 -6.15 1.92
C GLU A 113 53.54 -5.13 1.21
#